data_AF-A0A6P1KFY2-F1
#
_entry.id   AF-A0A6P1KFY2-F1
#
_cell.length_a   1.000
_cell.length_b   1.000
_cell.length_c   1.000
_cell.angle_alpha   90.00
_cell.angle_beta   90.00
_cell.angle_gamma   90.00
#
_symmetry.space_group_name_H-M   'P 1'
#
loop_
_entity.id
_entity.type
_entity.pdbx_description
1 polymer ?
#
loop_
_entity_poly.entity_id
_entity_poly.type
_entity_poly.pdbx_seq_one_letter_code
_entity_poly.pdbx_strand_id
1 'polypeptide(L)'
;MSEVLEILKKDSSNLTDEQTKEFEQGFLALKKQFETADIDDLNDDDYKQEFAEKFDKLMQKIGYSEFELDASNLFLYDLYKVDDYENFMGFVTVSYQVACGDDDVLREIYQEMHEKLQSEFEDFDE
;
A
#
# COMPACT_ATOMS: atom_id res chain seq x y z
N MET A 1 8.35 -15.06 10.10
CA MET A 1 8.54 -13.99 9.10
C MET A 1 7.32 -13.10 9.24
N SER A 2 7.41 -11.78 9.09
CA SER A 2 6.18 -10.99 9.06
C SER A 2 5.46 -11.22 7.74
N GLU A 3 4.14 -11.11 7.74
CA GLU A 3 3.31 -11.37 6.56
C GLU A 3 3.65 -10.41 5.40
N VAL A 4 4.01 -9.16 5.72
CA VAL A 4 4.51 -8.18 4.74
C VAL A 4 5.79 -8.65 4.04
N LEU A 5 6.69 -9.34 4.75
CA LEU A 5 7.90 -9.89 4.14
C LEU A 5 7.62 -11.09 3.24
N GLU A 6 6.61 -11.90 3.57
CA GLU A 6 6.22 -13.04 2.74
C GLU A 6 5.62 -12.56 1.43
N ILE A 7 4.76 -11.54 1.49
CA ILE A 7 4.17 -10.90 0.30
C ILE A 7 5.26 -10.20 -0.53
N LEU A 8 6.16 -9.45 0.12
CA LEU A 8 7.26 -8.75 -0.56
C LEU A 8 8.18 -9.71 -1.33
N LYS A 9 8.53 -10.85 -0.72
CA LYS A 9 9.41 -11.85 -1.36
C LYS A 9 8.73 -12.60 -2.51
N LYS A 10 7.42 -12.75 -2.46
CA LYS A 10 6.61 -13.34 -3.53
C LYS A 10 6.58 -12.42 -4.75
N ASP A 11 6.47 -11.11 -4.53
CA ASP A 11 6.46 -10.10 -5.58
C ASP A 11 7.87 -9.84 -6.15
N SER A 12 8.84 -9.62 -5.27
CA SER A 12 10.19 -9.15 -5.63
C SER A 12 11.27 -10.06 -5.07
N SER A 13 11.53 -11.17 -5.79
CA SER A 13 12.50 -12.21 -5.40
C SER A 13 13.98 -11.81 -5.42
N ASN A 14 14.31 -10.64 -5.97
CA ASN A 14 15.69 -10.15 -6.14
C ASN A 14 16.16 -9.16 -5.06
N LEU A 15 15.33 -8.89 -4.04
CA LEU A 15 15.68 -7.95 -2.97
C LEU A 15 16.77 -8.52 -2.06
N THR A 16 17.71 -7.66 -1.66
CA THR A 16 18.70 -8.01 -0.64
C THR A 16 18.06 -8.11 0.75
N ASP A 17 18.69 -8.84 1.68
CA ASP A 17 18.24 -8.90 3.08
C ASP A 17 18.19 -7.50 3.72
N GLU A 18 19.09 -6.60 3.33
CA GLU A 18 19.12 -5.22 3.83
C GLU A 18 17.91 -4.41 3.34
N GLN A 19 17.62 -4.43 2.02
CA GLN A 19 16.45 -3.77 1.46
C GLN A 19 15.14 -4.31 2.06
N THR A 20 15.06 -5.64 2.18
CA THR A 20 13.91 -6.34 2.74
C THR A 20 13.65 -5.89 4.19
N LYS A 21 14.70 -5.78 5.00
CA LYS A 21 14.61 -5.36 6.40
C LYS A 21 14.31 -3.87 6.55
N GLU A 22 14.94 -3.02 5.74
CA GLU A 22 14.66 -1.58 5.75
C GLU A 22 13.22 -1.29 5.35
N PHE A 23 12.70 -2.02 4.36
CA PHE A 23 11.32 -1.91 3.94
C PHE A 23 10.37 -2.33 5.07
N GLU A 24 10.55 -3.51 5.67
CA GLU A 24 9.71 -3.98 6.78
C GLU A 24 9.67 -2.98 7.94
N GLN A 25 10.85 -2.47 8.34
CA GLN A 25 10.92 -1.49 9.42
C GLN A 25 10.22 -0.18 9.09
N GLY A 26 10.39 0.31 7.87
CA GLY A 26 9.70 1.52 7.39
C GLY A 26 8.20 1.33 7.29
N PHE A 27 7.75 0.22 6.74
CA PHE A 27 6.35 -0.13 6.57
C PHE A 27 5.63 -0.23 7.92
N LEU A 28 6.21 -0.96 8.89
CA LEU A 28 5.66 -1.06 10.24
C LEU A 28 5.68 0.27 11.00
N ALA A 29 6.66 1.14 10.74
CA ALA A 29 6.69 2.47 11.31
C ALA A 29 5.56 3.35 10.76
N LEU A 30 5.26 3.29 9.46
CA LEU A 30 4.13 3.98 8.85
C LEU A 30 2.78 3.42 9.33
N LYS A 31 2.65 2.10 9.45
CA LYS A 31 1.45 1.48 10.03
C LYS A 31 1.19 2.02 11.43
N LYS A 32 2.21 2.02 12.28
CA LYS A 32 2.10 2.58 13.62
C LYS A 32 1.75 4.07 13.61
N GLN A 33 2.34 4.85 12.68
CA GLN A 33 2.01 6.26 12.53
C GLN A 33 0.52 6.44 12.18
N PHE A 34 -0.01 5.63 11.26
CA PHE A 34 -1.43 5.61 10.91
C PHE A 34 -2.32 5.22 12.10
N GLU A 35 -1.99 4.13 12.80
CA GLU A 35 -2.77 3.63 13.95
C GLU A 35 -2.79 4.58 15.15
N THR A 36 -1.83 5.51 15.23
CA THR A 36 -1.70 6.48 16.33
C THR A 36 -2.06 7.91 15.94
N ALA A 37 -2.35 8.16 14.66
CA ALA A 37 -2.79 9.46 14.18
C ALA A 37 -4.22 9.76 14.62
N ASP A 38 -4.48 11.02 14.96
CA ASP A 38 -5.82 11.48 15.25
C ASP A 38 -6.65 11.61 13.96
N ILE A 39 -7.98 11.54 14.09
CA ILE A 39 -8.88 11.59 12.93
C ILE A 39 -8.80 12.92 12.17
N ASP A 40 -8.43 14.02 12.85
CA ASP A 40 -8.17 15.30 12.20
C ASP A 40 -6.95 15.21 11.28
N ASP A 41 -5.85 14.60 11.72
CA ASP A 41 -4.65 14.39 10.89
C ASP A 41 -4.96 13.46 9.71
N LEU A 42 -5.70 12.37 9.94
CA LEU A 42 -6.09 11.45 8.86
C LEU A 42 -7.00 12.09 7.82
N ASN A 43 -7.75 13.14 8.19
CA ASN A 43 -8.59 13.89 7.26
C ASN A 43 -7.87 15.07 6.61
N ASP A 44 -6.70 15.46 7.09
CA ASP A 44 -5.91 16.56 6.56
C ASP A 44 -5.19 16.18 5.26
N ASP A 45 -5.21 17.05 4.26
CA ASP A 45 -4.65 16.76 2.93
C ASP A 45 -3.12 16.95 2.90
N ASP A 46 -2.58 17.89 3.68
CA ASP A 46 -1.12 18.05 3.82
C ASP A 46 -0.53 16.80 4.49
N TYR A 47 -1.21 16.28 5.52
CA TYR A 47 -0.81 15.03 6.18
C TYR A 47 -0.84 13.84 5.22
N LYS A 48 -1.90 13.70 4.42
CA LYS A 48 -2.01 12.65 3.39
C LYS A 48 -0.90 12.77 2.35
N GLN A 49 -0.58 13.98 1.91
CA GLN A 49 0.50 14.22 0.97
C GLN A 49 1.86 13.79 1.58
N GLU A 50 2.18 14.24 2.80
CA GLU A 50 3.42 13.85 3.49
C GLU A 50 3.50 12.34 3.71
N PHE A 51 2.36 11.71 3.99
CA PHE A 51 2.28 10.27 4.18
C PHE A 51 2.55 9.49 2.89
N ALA A 52 1.94 9.92 1.77
CA ALA A 52 2.19 9.35 0.46
C ALA A 52 3.66 9.47 0.07
N GLU A 53 4.29 10.63 0.27
CA GLU A 53 5.73 10.82 0.00
C GLU A 53 6.63 9.90 0.84
N LYS A 54 6.26 9.61 2.09
CA LYS A 54 7.02 8.68 2.95
C LYS A 54 6.88 7.24 2.46
N PHE A 55 5.66 6.84 2.12
CA PHE A 55 5.40 5.50 1.58
C PHE A 55 6.09 5.31 0.23
N ASP A 56 6.05 6.31 -0.64
CA ASP A 56 6.68 6.28 -1.95
C ASP A 56 8.20 6.10 -1.86
N LYS A 57 8.85 6.83 -0.94
CA LYS A 57 10.28 6.63 -0.66
C LYS A 57 10.61 5.22 -0.17
N LEU A 58 9.69 4.52 0.49
CA LEU A 58 9.89 3.11 0.84
C LEU A 58 9.76 2.20 -0.37
N MET A 59 8.78 2.45 -1.23
CA MET A 59 8.57 1.70 -2.47
C MET A 59 9.77 1.86 -3.42
N GLN A 60 10.35 3.06 -3.52
CA GLN A 60 11.55 3.30 -4.31
C GLN A 60 12.76 2.49 -3.83
N LYS A 61 12.88 2.20 -2.52
CA LYS A 61 14.00 1.38 -1.99
C LYS A 61 13.97 -0.07 -2.47
N ILE A 62 12.79 -0.57 -2.82
CA ILE A 62 12.59 -1.92 -3.33
C ILE A 62 12.41 -1.96 -4.86
N GLY A 63 12.55 -0.81 -5.53
CA GLY A 63 12.69 -0.72 -6.98
C GLY A 63 11.47 -0.22 -7.75
N TYR A 64 10.43 0.27 -7.07
CA TYR A 64 9.31 0.93 -7.74
C TYR A 64 9.66 2.37 -8.15
N SER A 65 9.03 2.87 -9.21
CA SER A 65 9.16 4.27 -9.62
C SER A 65 8.34 5.18 -8.69
N GLU A 66 8.69 6.47 -8.70
CA GLU A 66 7.98 7.50 -7.93
C GLU A 66 6.50 7.60 -8.34
N PHE A 67 5.62 7.54 -7.35
CA PHE A 67 4.17 7.56 -7.46
C PHE A 67 3.56 6.51 -8.40
N GLU A 68 4.28 5.42 -8.66
CA GLU A 68 3.83 4.34 -9.55
C GLU A 68 3.03 3.30 -8.74
N LEU A 69 1.75 3.62 -8.51
CA LEU A 69 0.74 2.62 -8.19
C LEU A 69 0.15 2.18 -9.52
N ASP A 70 0.43 0.96 -9.95
CA ASP A 70 -0.23 0.34 -11.11
C ASP A 70 -0.95 -0.93 -10.64
N ALA A 71 -2.01 -1.36 -11.33
CA ALA A 71 -2.75 -2.59 -11.01
C ALA A 71 -1.90 -3.88 -11.12
N SER A 72 -0.70 -3.79 -11.71
CA SER A 72 0.35 -4.82 -11.71
C SER A 72 1.18 -4.87 -10.41
N ASN A 73 0.98 -3.91 -9.51
CA ASN A 73 1.62 -3.83 -8.21
C ASN A 73 0.92 -4.76 -7.20
N LEU A 74 1.04 -6.06 -7.45
CA LEU A 74 0.41 -7.16 -6.70
C LEU A 74 0.73 -7.12 -5.21
N PHE A 75 1.87 -6.53 -4.85
CA PHE A 75 2.29 -6.32 -3.47
C PHE A 75 1.27 -5.56 -2.61
N LEU A 76 0.74 -4.43 -3.11
CA LEU A 76 -0.21 -3.59 -2.35
C LEU A 76 -1.59 -4.25 -2.27
N TYR A 77 -1.97 -4.93 -3.34
CA TYR A 77 -3.20 -5.71 -3.41
C TYR A 77 -3.20 -6.90 -2.45
N ASP A 78 -2.11 -7.69 -2.44
CA ASP A 78 -1.94 -8.81 -1.52
C ASP A 78 -1.89 -8.33 -0.05
N LEU A 79 -1.34 -7.13 0.21
CA LEU A 79 -1.40 -6.51 1.54
C LEU A 79 -2.81 -6.07 1.93
N TYR A 80 -3.60 -5.51 1.00
CA TYR A 80 -4.96 -5.09 1.29
C TYR A 80 -5.85 -6.28 1.72
N LYS A 81 -5.59 -7.48 1.20
CA LYS A 81 -6.30 -8.72 1.60
C LYS A 81 -6.04 -9.17 3.04
N VAL A 82 -4.99 -8.66 3.67
CA VAL A 82 -4.66 -9.00 5.05
C VAL A 82 -5.44 -8.06 5.97
N ASP A 83 -6.32 -8.61 6.81
CA ASP A 83 -7.16 -7.85 7.75
C ASP A 83 -6.37 -6.80 8.57
N ASP A 84 -5.15 -7.14 9.01
CA ASP A 84 -4.31 -6.24 9.81
C ASP A 84 -3.81 -5.02 9.02
N TYR A 85 -3.77 -5.09 7.69
CA TYR A 85 -3.29 -4.03 6.81
C TYR A 85 -4.39 -3.38 5.96
N GLU A 86 -5.61 -3.92 5.89
CA GLU A 86 -6.70 -3.41 5.04
C GLU A 86 -6.93 -1.89 5.21
N ASN A 87 -7.20 -1.44 6.44
CA ASN A 87 -7.45 -0.02 6.73
C ASN A 87 -6.24 0.88 6.42
N PHE A 88 -5.04 0.36 6.70
CA PHE A 88 -3.78 1.06 6.41
C PHE A 88 -3.57 1.21 4.90
N MET A 89 -3.79 0.15 4.13
CA MET A 89 -3.68 0.15 2.68
C MET A 89 -4.76 1.02 2.01
N GLY A 90 -5.97 1.05 2.58
CA GLY A 90 -7.01 2.00 2.18
C GLY A 90 -6.54 3.44 2.35
N PHE A 91 -5.93 3.77 3.50
CA PHE A 91 -5.39 5.10 3.75
C PHE A 91 -4.20 5.46 2.85
N VAL A 92 -3.29 4.52 2.58
CA VAL A 92 -2.21 4.69 1.59
C VAL A 92 -2.80 5.08 0.23
N THR A 93 -3.83 4.38 -0.22
CA THR A 93 -4.47 4.63 -1.53
C THR A 93 -5.06 6.04 -1.62
N VAL A 94 -5.81 6.46 -0.60
CA VAL A 94 -6.38 7.83 -0.55
C VAL A 94 -5.27 8.89 -0.45
N SER A 95 -4.18 8.59 0.27
CA SER A 95 -3.04 9.50 0.38
C SER A 95 -2.36 9.74 -0.96
N TYR A 96 -2.20 8.68 -1.77
CA TYR A 96 -1.68 8.81 -3.13
C TYR A 96 -2.62 9.58 -4.07
N GLN A 97 -3.95 9.45 -3.90
CA GLN A 97 -4.91 10.25 -4.66
C GLN A 97 -4.70 11.75 -4.44
N VAL A 98 -4.49 12.14 -3.19
CA VAL A 98 -4.19 13.54 -2.84
C VAL A 98 -2.83 13.98 -3.42
N ALA A 99 -1.79 13.15 -3.31
CA ALA A 99 -0.45 13.50 -3.78
C ALA A 99 -0.33 13.60 -5.31
N CYS A 100 -0.98 12.71 -6.06
CA CYS A 100 -0.94 12.73 -7.53
C CYS A 100 -1.84 13.82 -8.13
N GLY A 101 -2.84 14.30 -7.38
CA GLY A 101 -3.82 15.27 -7.89
C GLY A 101 -4.66 14.74 -9.06
N ASP A 102 -4.65 13.41 -9.27
CA ASP A 102 -5.27 12.73 -10.39
C ASP A 102 -6.32 11.74 -9.86
N ASP A 103 -7.58 12.20 -9.89
CA ASP A 103 -8.73 11.50 -9.34
C ASP A 103 -9.11 10.25 -10.17
N ASP A 104 -8.63 10.14 -11.42
CA ASP A 104 -9.08 9.11 -12.37
C ASP A 104 -8.22 7.84 -12.33
N VAL A 105 -6.89 7.93 -12.40
CA VAL A 105 -6.00 6.74 -12.50
C VAL A 105 -6.04 5.88 -11.23
N LEU A 106 -6.08 6.51 -10.06
CA LEU A 106 -6.09 5.78 -8.79
C LEU A 106 -7.49 5.30 -8.39
N ARG A 107 -8.55 5.90 -8.96
CA ARG A 107 -9.91 5.37 -8.83
C ARG A 107 -10.07 4.08 -9.64
N GLU A 108 -9.46 3.99 -10.82
CA GLU A 108 -9.39 2.74 -11.59
C GLU A 108 -8.67 1.65 -10.79
N ILE A 109 -7.54 1.96 -10.15
CA ILE A 109 -6.81 0.99 -9.31
C ILE A 109 -7.61 0.59 -8.07
N TYR A 110 -8.28 1.53 -7.40
CA TYR A 110 -9.16 1.21 -6.26
C TYR A 110 -10.34 0.35 -6.70
N GLN A 111 -10.96 0.65 -7.85
CA GLN A 111 -12.02 -0.16 -8.43
C GLN A 111 -11.51 -1.55 -8.82
N GLU A 112 -10.37 -1.66 -9.50
CA GLU A 112 -9.77 -2.94 -9.85
C GLU A 112 -9.40 -3.78 -8.62
N MET A 113 -8.84 -3.16 -7.57
CA MET A 113 -8.58 -3.85 -6.31
C MET A 113 -9.88 -4.35 -5.67
N HIS A 114 -10.92 -3.51 -5.65
CA HIS A 114 -12.23 -3.89 -5.11
C HIS A 114 -12.93 -4.99 -5.94
N GLU A 115 -12.86 -4.90 -7.26
CA GLU A 115 -13.42 -5.89 -8.20
C GLU A 115 -12.68 -7.22 -8.13
N LYS A 116 -11.34 -7.22 -8.07
CA LYS A 116 -10.55 -8.45 -7.90
C LYS A 116 -10.86 -9.13 -6.56
N LEU A 117 -11.04 -8.37 -5.47
CA LEU A 117 -11.50 -8.91 -4.19
C LEU A 117 -12.87 -9.56 -4.32
N GLN A 118 -13.85 -8.89 -4.94
CA GLN A 118 -15.18 -9.46 -5.13
C GLN A 118 -15.16 -10.72 -5.99
N SER A 119 -14.36 -10.74 -7.06
CA SER A 119 -14.24 -11.90 -7.96
C SER A 119 -13.63 -13.12 -7.27
N GLU A 120 -12.66 -12.96 -6.36
CA GLU A 120 -12.10 -14.08 -5.59
C GLU A 120 -13.06 -14.65 -4.54
N PHE A 121 -14.06 -13.88 -4.11
CA PHE A 121 -15.15 -14.37 -3.25
C PHE A 121 -16.21 -15.15 -4.03
N GLU A 122 -16.45 -14.82 -5.31
CA GLU A 122 -17.41 -15.56 -6.15
C GLU A 122 -16.90 -16.94 -6.60
N ASP A 123 -15.58 -17.15 -6.67
CA ASP A 123 -14.97 -18.44 -7.01
C ASP A 123 -14.92 -19.46 -5.82
N PHE A 124 -15.40 -19.09 -4.63
CA PHE A 124 -15.42 -19.96 -3.44
C PHE A 124 -16.77 -20.63 -3.16
N ASP A 125 -17.80 -20.35 -3.97
CA ASP A 125 -19.18 -20.83 -3.81
C ASP A 125 -19.60 -21.90 -4.85
N GLU A 126 -18.65 -22.68 -5.39
CA GLU A 126 -18.92 -23.87 -6.24
C GLU A 126 -18.64 -25.22 -5.54
#